data_AF-A0A955GJZ0-F1
#
_entry.id   AF-A0A955GJZ0-F1
#
_cell.length_a   1.000
_cell.length_b   1.000
_cell.length_c   1.000
_cell.angle_alpha   90.00
_cell.angle_beta   90.00
_cell.angle_gamma   90.00
#
_symmetry.space_group_name_H-M   'P 1'
#
loop_
_entity.id
_entity.type
_entity.pdbx_description
1 polymer ?
#
loop_
_entity_poly.entity_id
_entity_poly.type
_entity_poly.pdbx_seq_one_letter_code
_entity_poly.pdbx_strand_id
1 'polypeptide(L)'
;MKTIIEAGHYYSVNGPSQASLKGWQIGKELAATLPNSGLVLFVDDYHNEQDFHEPGDTFLSTEEAELAAEAMKQEAAHVFSEAEIAKSAPTKVSELLDDGAVKLKKGVVSVSGVRLGTMFDHKTETFKPTCVFLDYILLGQKAELAPDQVTILPDTYQKQQGNLAVVLGKLVIPTLASYEAQYYSLNGEVQI
;
A
#
# COMPACT_ATOMS: atom_id res chain seq x y z
N MET A 1 -13.50 0.37 -18.14
CA MET A 1 -12.62 1.38 -17.53
C MET A 1 -11.34 0.66 -17.13
N LYS A 2 -10.17 1.29 -17.19
CA LYS A 2 -8.90 0.59 -16.87
C LYS A 2 -8.85 0.37 -15.36
N THR A 3 -8.41 -0.80 -14.92
CA THR A 3 -8.28 -1.16 -13.50
C THR A 3 -6.82 -1.48 -13.19
N ILE A 4 -6.32 -1.10 -12.01
CA ILE A 4 -5.07 -1.64 -11.48
C ILE A 4 -5.39 -2.58 -10.32
N ILE A 5 -4.70 -3.72 -10.32
CA ILE A 5 -4.74 -4.72 -9.25
C ILE A 5 -3.37 -4.70 -8.58
N GLU A 6 -3.30 -4.20 -7.35
CA GLU A 6 -2.12 -4.31 -6.51
C GLU A 6 -2.15 -5.64 -5.76
N ALA A 7 -1.08 -6.41 -5.85
CA ALA A 7 -0.96 -7.67 -5.15
C ALA A 7 0.50 -7.99 -4.80
N GLY A 8 0.68 -8.98 -3.93
CA GLY A 8 2.01 -9.48 -3.60
C GLY A 8 2.87 -8.49 -2.83
N HIS A 9 2.26 -7.65 -1.98
CA HIS A 9 2.97 -6.74 -1.10
C HIS A 9 3.96 -7.51 -0.20
N TYR A 10 5.23 -7.12 -0.21
CA TYR A 10 6.27 -7.67 0.67
C TYR A 10 7.32 -6.64 1.09
N TYR A 11 8.08 -6.97 2.14
CA TYR A 11 9.20 -6.18 2.65
C TYR A 11 10.49 -6.53 1.92
N SER A 12 11.20 -5.54 1.39
CA SER A 12 12.43 -5.76 0.62
C SER A 12 13.53 -6.49 1.40
N VAL A 13 13.63 -6.27 2.72
CA VAL A 13 14.65 -6.87 3.58
C VAL A 13 14.53 -8.40 3.69
N ASN A 14 13.31 -8.94 3.53
CA ASN A 14 13.07 -10.39 3.59
C ASN A 14 12.69 -11.00 2.25
N GLY A 15 12.29 -10.15 1.30
CA GLY A 15 11.62 -10.58 0.09
C GLY A 15 10.19 -11.11 0.35
N PRO A 16 9.58 -11.72 -0.67
CA PRO A 16 8.23 -12.26 -0.59
C PRO A 16 8.11 -13.36 0.47
N SER A 17 7.03 -13.32 1.26
CA SER A 17 6.60 -14.42 2.12
C SER A 17 5.60 -15.34 1.41
N GLN A 18 5.16 -16.42 2.06
CA GLN A 18 4.08 -17.27 1.52
C GLN A 18 2.78 -16.47 1.39
N ALA A 19 2.48 -15.57 2.34
CA ALA A 19 1.36 -14.65 2.19
C ALA A 19 1.50 -13.81 0.93
N SER A 20 2.69 -13.22 0.70
CA SER A 20 2.95 -12.37 -0.46
C SER A 20 2.75 -13.14 -1.77
N LEU A 21 3.29 -14.36 -1.86
CA LEU A 21 3.11 -15.22 -3.04
C LEU A 21 1.65 -15.59 -3.30
N LYS A 22 0.89 -15.93 -2.25
CA LYS A 22 -0.55 -16.23 -2.38
C LYS A 22 -1.32 -15.02 -2.91
N GLY A 23 -1.07 -13.84 -2.35
CA GLY A 23 -1.68 -12.60 -2.81
C GLY A 23 -1.34 -12.31 -4.28
N TRP A 24 -0.08 -12.50 -4.67
CA TRP A 24 0.35 -12.35 -6.07
C TRP A 24 -0.41 -13.28 -7.01
N GLN A 25 -0.58 -14.55 -6.63
CA GLN A 25 -1.32 -15.52 -7.44
C GLN A 25 -2.80 -15.14 -7.59
N ILE A 26 -3.46 -14.71 -6.51
CA ILE A 26 -4.85 -14.20 -6.55
C ILE A 26 -4.93 -12.99 -7.51
N GLY A 27 -3.98 -12.06 -7.41
CA GLY A 27 -3.91 -10.90 -8.29
C GLY A 27 -3.78 -11.28 -9.77
N LYS A 28 -2.97 -12.29 -10.10
CA LYS A 28 -2.84 -12.83 -11.46
C LYS A 28 -4.14 -13.43 -11.98
N GLU A 29 -4.82 -14.23 -11.17
CA GLU A 29 -6.10 -14.84 -11.52
C GLU A 29 -7.18 -13.78 -11.77
N LEU A 30 -7.22 -12.75 -10.92
CA LEU A 30 -8.13 -11.63 -11.10
C LEU A 30 -7.79 -10.82 -12.37
N ALA A 31 -6.50 -10.54 -12.62
CA ALA A 31 -6.06 -9.82 -13.80
C ALA A 31 -6.34 -10.56 -15.12
N ALA A 32 -6.37 -11.90 -15.08
CA ALA A 32 -6.70 -12.73 -16.24
C ALA A 32 -8.21 -12.74 -16.54
N THR A 33 -9.06 -12.45 -15.56
CA THR A 33 -10.52 -12.50 -15.69
C THR A 33 -11.14 -11.12 -15.92
N LEU A 34 -10.52 -10.05 -15.40
CA LEU A 34 -10.98 -8.68 -15.61
C LEU A 34 -10.41 -8.09 -16.91
N PRO A 35 -11.27 -7.65 -17.86
CA PRO A 35 -10.79 -7.00 -19.06
C PRO A 35 -10.18 -5.63 -18.74
N ASN A 36 -9.07 -5.29 -19.40
CA ASN A 36 -8.35 -4.02 -19.23
C ASN A 36 -7.81 -3.76 -17.81
N SER A 37 -7.38 -4.81 -17.09
CA SER A 37 -6.65 -4.68 -15.83
C SER A 37 -5.12 -4.77 -16.00
N GLY A 38 -4.38 -4.07 -15.15
CA GLY A 38 -2.92 -4.22 -15.01
C GLY A 38 -2.55 -4.68 -13.60
N LEU A 39 -1.69 -5.69 -13.50
CA LEU A 39 -1.15 -6.17 -12.23
C LEU A 39 0.05 -5.32 -11.81
N VAL A 40 0.05 -4.81 -10.59
CA VAL A 40 1.15 -4.02 -10.04
C VAL A 40 1.64 -4.64 -8.75
N LEU A 41 2.94 -4.48 -8.52
CA LEU A 41 3.63 -4.95 -7.33
C LEU A 41 3.95 -3.76 -6.42
N PHE A 42 3.76 -3.94 -5.11
CA PHE A 42 4.20 -2.99 -4.09
C PHE A 42 5.29 -3.61 -3.23
N VAL A 43 6.40 -2.88 -3.06
CA VAL A 43 7.55 -3.31 -2.26
C VAL A 43 7.77 -2.30 -1.14
N ASP A 44 7.63 -2.77 0.11
CA ASP A 44 8.01 -1.99 1.30
C ASP A 44 9.53 -2.06 1.47
N ASP A 45 10.21 -1.03 1.00
CA ASP A 45 11.63 -0.77 1.19
C ASP A 45 11.88 0.47 2.06
N TYR A 46 10.85 0.95 2.74
CA TYR A 46 10.95 2.07 3.68
C TYR A 46 11.12 1.59 5.13
N HIS A 47 10.41 0.53 5.51
CA HIS A 47 10.46 -0.01 6.87
C HIS A 47 11.50 -1.13 6.98
N ASN A 48 12.53 -0.90 7.80
CA ASN A 48 13.64 -1.84 7.99
C ASN A 48 13.41 -2.87 9.10
N GLU A 49 12.41 -2.65 9.97
CA GLU A 49 12.09 -3.54 11.08
C GLU A 49 10.88 -4.41 10.69
N GLN A 50 11.08 -5.72 10.70
CA GLN A 50 10.04 -6.73 10.49
C GLN A 50 8.95 -6.58 11.54
N ASP A 51 7.75 -6.17 11.13
CA ASP A 51 6.55 -6.35 11.95
C ASP A 51 5.40 -7.05 11.21
N PHE A 52 5.55 -7.33 9.91
CA PHE A 52 4.55 -8.09 9.19
C PHE A 52 4.79 -9.59 9.24
N HIS A 53 3.95 -10.24 10.05
CA HIS A 53 3.74 -11.68 10.01
C HIS A 53 2.24 -11.94 9.99
N GLU A 54 1.70 -12.34 8.85
CA GLU A 54 0.39 -12.99 8.82
C GLU A 54 0.47 -14.25 9.72
N PRO A 55 -0.51 -14.49 10.61
CA PRO A 55 -0.49 -15.68 11.45
C PRO A 55 -0.35 -16.96 10.63
N GLY A 56 0.72 -17.74 10.89
CA GLY A 56 1.03 -18.95 10.13
C GLY A 56 1.89 -18.73 8.88
N ASP A 57 2.32 -17.51 8.61
CA ASP A 57 3.25 -17.20 7.52
C ASP A 57 4.67 -17.67 7.86
N THR A 58 5.37 -18.14 6.83
CA THR A 58 6.78 -18.52 6.92
C THR A 58 7.52 -17.78 5.82
N PHE A 59 8.62 -17.12 6.17
CA PHE A 59 9.52 -16.55 5.17
C PHE A 59 10.17 -17.67 4.35
N LEU A 60 10.35 -17.37 3.07
CA LEU A 60 11.15 -18.19 2.16
C LEU A 60 12.62 -18.17 2.61
N SER A 61 13.41 -19.15 2.17
CA SER A 61 14.85 -19.00 2.24
C SER A 61 15.31 -17.80 1.40
N THR A 62 16.50 -17.26 1.66
CA THR A 62 17.02 -16.08 0.94
C THR A 62 17.05 -16.28 -0.58
N GLU A 63 17.51 -17.44 -1.04
CA GLU A 63 17.58 -17.76 -2.48
C GLU A 63 16.18 -17.85 -3.11
N GLU A 64 15.23 -18.50 -2.43
CA GLU A 64 13.84 -18.59 -2.89
C GLU A 64 13.17 -17.22 -2.92
N ALA A 65 13.42 -16.37 -1.92
CA ALA A 65 12.90 -15.01 -1.84
C ALA A 65 13.43 -14.13 -2.97
N GLU A 66 14.72 -14.23 -3.29
CA GLU A 66 15.34 -13.49 -4.40
C GLU A 66 14.76 -13.91 -5.76
N LEU A 67 14.66 -15.21 -6.02
CA LEU A 67 14.07 -15.74 -7.25
C LEU A 67 12.60 -15.35 -7.39
N ALA A 68 11.83 -15.45 -6.30
CA ALA A 68 10.43 -15.04 -6.28
C ALA A 68 10.27 -13.53 -6.53
N ALA A 69 11.08 -12.69 -5.88
CA ALA A 69 11.05 -11.24 -6.05
C ALA A 69 11.33 -10.85 -7.51
N GLU A 70 12.32 -11.47 -8.14
CA GLU A 70 12.66 -11.20 -9.54
C GLU A 70 11.54 -11.63 -10.48
N ALA A 71 10.96 -12.82 -10.28
CA ALA A 71 9.82 -13.29 -11.06
C ALA A 71 8.61 -12.33 -10.94
N MET A 72 8.26 -11.91 -9.73
CA MET A 72 7.15 -10.98 -9.49
C MET A 72 7.40 -9.62 -10.18
N LYS A 73 8.64 -9.10 -10.13
CA LYS A 73 9.01 -7.84 -10.81
C LYS A 73 8.91 -7.95 -12.33
N GLN A 74 9.31 -9.09 -12.91
CA GLN A 74 9.22 -9.32 -14.36
C GLN A 74 7.77 -9.48 -14.84
N GLU A 75 6.91 -10.08 -14.00
CA GLU A 75 5.50 -10.29 -14.29
C GLU A 75 4.65 -9.01 -14.08
N ALA A 76 5.08 -8.09 -13.22
CA ALA A 76 4.36 -6.87 -12.91
C ALA A 76 4.36 -5.85 -14.07
N ALA A 77 3.21 -5.24 -14.34
CA ALA A 77 3.12 -4.11 -15.27
C ALA A 77 3.78 -2.83 -14.70
N HIS A 78 3.81 -2.71 -13.37
CA HIS A 78 4.48 -1.64 -12.65
C HIS A 78 4.92 -2.12 -11.27
N VAL A 79 6.01 -1.55 -10.74
CA VAL A 79 6.52 -1.83 -9.39
C VAL A 79 6.61 -0.51 -8.63
N PHE A 80 5.92 -0.42 -7.50
CA PHE A 80 5.99 0.71 -6.59
C PHE A 80 6.92 0.40 -5.42
N SER A 81 7.78 1.36 -5.08
CA SER A 81 8.67 1.34 -3.92
C SER A 81 8.12 2.29 -2.85
N GLU A 82 7.95 1.81 -1.63
CA GLU A 82 7.48 2.64 -0.53
C GLU A 82 8.48 3.75 -0.18
N ALA A 83 9.79 3.50 -0.32
CA ALA A 83 10.82 4.50 -0.12
C ALA A 83 10.72 5.64 -1.13
N GLU A 84 10.42 5.35 -2.40
CA GLU A 84 10.14 6.39 -3.41
C GLU A 84 8.87 7.17 -3.08
N ILE A 85 7.81 6.49 -2.62
CA ILE A 85 6.57 7.12 -2.17
C ILE A 85 6.84 8.06 -0.98
N ALA A 86 7.62 7.60 -0.01
CA ALA A 86 7.94 8.35 1.21
C ALA A 86 8.70 9.66 0.92
N LYS A 87 9.50 9.74 -0.15
CA LYS A 87 10.16 10.99 -0.58
C LYS A 87 9.16 12.11 -0.88
N SER A 88 7.95 11.78 -1.33
CA SER A 88 6.90 12.74 -1.63
C SER A 88 6.04 13.14 -0.42
N ALA A 89 6.17 12.43 0.71
CA ALA A 89 5.34 12.65 1.89
C ALA A 89 5.49 14.05 2.51
N PRO A 90 6.70 14.65 2.64
CA PRO A 90 6.87 16.03 3.10
C PRO A 90 6.11 17.06 2.26
N THR A 91 6.19 16.93 0.93
CA THR A 91 5.49 17.83 0.01
C THR A 91 3.98 17.64 0.14
N LYS A 92 3.51 16.39 0.11
CA LYS A 92 2.07 16.10 0.20
C LYS A 92 1.47 16.58 1.52
N VAL A 93 2.17 16.43 2.64
CA VAL A 93 1.65 16.89 3.93
C VAL A 93 1.62 18.42 4.01
N SER A 94 2.56 19.12 3.37
CA SER A 94 2.54 20.59 3.27
C SER A 94 1.29 21.07 2.53
N GLU A 95 1.04 20.51 1.34
CA GLU A 95 -0.16 20.83 0.54
C GLU A 95 -1.45 20.65 1.34
N LEU A 96 -1.58 19.51 2.04
CA LEU A 96 -2.76 19.20 2.84
C LEU A 96 -2.93 20.12 4.06
N LEU A 97 -1.84 20.62 4.64
CA LEU A 97 -1.87 21.60 5.73
C LEU A 97 -2.27 22.98 5.22
N ASP A 98 -1.73 23.40 4.08
CA ASP A 98 -2.04 24.67 3.43
C ASP A 98 -3.52 24.74 3.00
N ASP A 99 -4.05 23.63 2.50
CA ASP A 99 -5.47 23.47 2.15
C ASP A 99 -6.40 23.34 3.38
N GLY A 100 -5.84 23.22 4.59
CA GLY A 100 -6.60 22.98 5.82
C GLY A 100 -7.32 21.63 5.85
N ALA A 101 -6.93 20.69 4.98
CA ALA A 101 -7.54 19.37 4.87
C ALA A 101 -7.14 18.46 6.05
N VAL A 102 -5.96 18.70 6.63
CA VAL A 102 -5.43 17.97 7.79
C VAL A 102 -5.10 18.94 8.93
N LYS A 103 -4.94 18.40 10.15
CA LYS A 103 -4.64 19.19 11.35
C LYS A 103 -3.29 18.83 11.92
N LEU A 104 -2.50 19.84 12.25
CA LEU A 104 -1.26 19.71 13.01
C LEU A 104 -1.50 20.11 14.48
N LYS A 105 -1.29 19.17 15.41
CA LYS A 105 -1.38 19.42 16.85
C LYS A 105 -0.25 18.73 17.59
N LYS A 106 0.56 19.49 18.33
CA LYS A 106 1.71 18.97 19.11
C LYS A 106 2.63 18.06 18.27
N GLY A 107 2.98 18.49 17.06
CA GLY A 107 3.81 17.71 16.13
C GLY A 107 3.11 16.54 15.44
N VAL A 108 1.85 16.22 15.74
CA VAL A 108 1.10 15.13 15.08
C VAL A 108 0.21 15.69 13.98
N VAL A 109 0.32 15.11 12.79
CA VAL A 109 -0.58 15.39 11.67
C VAL A 109 -1.68 14.33 11.64
N SER A 110 -2.93 14.77 11.52
CA SER A 110 -4.09 13.87 11.54
C SER A 110 -5.26 14.38 10.71
N VAL A 111 -6.12 13.45 10.30
CA VAL A 111 -7.41 13.73 9.65
C VAL A 111 -8.45 12.78 10.23
N SER A 112 -9.62 13.30 10.59
CA SER A 112 -10.74 12.50 11.13
C SER A 112 -10.35 11.52 12.25
N GLY A 113 -9.36 11.88 13.10
CA GLY A 113 -8.88 11.03 14.19
C GLY A 113 -7.80 10.01 13.79
N VAL A 114 -7.52 9.84 12.50
CA VAL A 114 -6.44 9.00 11.98
C VAL A 114 -5.14 9.80 11.96
N ARG A 115 -4.07 9.24 12.56
CA ARG A 115 -2.72 9.82 12.49
C ARG A 115 -2.13 9.56 11.11
N LEU A 116 -1.65 10.60 10.46
CA LEU A 116 -0.97 10.51 9.16
C LEU A 116 0.56 10.48 9.31
N GLY A 117 1.08 11.09 10.37
CA GLY A 117 2.51 11.10 10.67
C GLY A 117 2.86 12.09 11.77
N THR A 118 4.15 12.37 11.92
CA THR A 118 4.71 13.29 12.92
C THR A 118 5.77 14.19 12.33
N MET A 119 5.83 15.43 12.80
CA MET A 119 6.81 16.45 12.41
C MET A 119 7.59 16.88 13.65
N PHE A 120 8.90 16.99 13.52
CA PHE A 120 9.75 17.61 14.52
C PHE A 120 9.79 19.13 14.31
N ASP A 121 9.72 19.91 15.39
CA ASP A 121 9.71 21.38 15.35
C ASP A 121 8.70 22.01 14.37
N HIS A 122 7.61 21.31 14.07
CA HIS A 122 6.60 21.74 13.09
C HIS A 122 7.14 21.99 11.66
N LYS A 123 8.25 21.35 11.28
CA LYS A 123 8.84 21.50 9.95
C LYS A 123 8.55 20.30 9.04
N THR A 124 8.04 20.54 7.83
CA THR A 124 7.53 19.49 6.93
C THR A 124 8.62 18.57 6.41
N GLU A 125 9.86 19.05 6.26
CA GLU A 125 11.01 18.25 5.85
C GLU A 125 11.38 17.15 6.87
N THR A 126 10.91 17.28 8.11
CA THR A 126 11.12 16.27 9.17
C THR A 126 9.95 15.30 9.32
N PHE A 127 8.97 15.38 8.40
CA PHE A 127 7.77 14.58 8.49
C PHE A 127 8.08 13.09 8.37
N LYS A 128 7.69 12.34 9.39
CA LYS A 128 7.72 10.88 9.44
C LYS A 128 6.30 10.38 9.19
N PRO A 129 5.99 9.87 7.98
CA PRO A 129 4.67 9.36 7.64
C PRO A 129 4.37 8.06 8.38
N THR A 130 3.09 7.72 8.44
CA THR A 130 2.60 6.38 8.82
C THR A 130 2.30 5.57 7.56
N CYS A 131 2.23 4.24 7.66
CA CYS A 131 1.84 3.36 6.54
C CYS A 131 0.50 3.78 5.92
N VAL A 132 -0.50 4.19 6.72
CA VAL A 132 -1.80 4.68 6.20
C VAL A 132 -1.62 5.91 5.29
N PHE A 133 -0.69 6.80 5.61
CA PHE A 133 -0.44 7.97 4.77
C PHE A 133 0.38 7.62 3.53
N LEU A 134 1.29 6.65 3.63
CA LEU A 134 2.02 6.13 2.48
C LEU A 134 1.07 5.41 1.51
N ASP A 135 0.15 4.58 1.99
CA ASP A 135 -0.92 3.97 1.20
C ASP A 135 -1.80 5.02 0.49
N TYR A 136 -2.13 6.13 1.19
CA TYR A 136 -2.88 7.23 0.58
C TYR A 136 -2.12 7.85 -0.60
N ILE A 137 -0.80 8.05 -0.45
CA ILE A 137 0.04 8.58 -1.55
C ILE A 137 0.17 7.55 -2.67
N LEU A 138 0.42 6.28 -2.33
CA LEU A 138 0.48 5.15 -3.28
C LEU A 138 -0.80 5.10 -4.12
N LEU A 139 -1.97 5.20 -3.49
CA LEU A 139 -3.24 5.19 -4.20
C LEU A 139 -3.37 6.38 -5.17
N GLY A 140 -2.82 7.54 -4.81
CA GLY A 140 -2.69 8.68 -5.71
C GLY A 140 -1.84 8.38 -6.95
N GLN A 141 -0.66 7.78 -6.75
CA GLN A 141 0.22 7.40 -7.87
C GLN A 141 -0.41 6.32 -8.75
N LYS A 142 -1.10 5.33 -8.16
CA LYS A 142 -1.84 4.30 -8.92
C LYS A 142 -3.00 4.89 -9.72
N ALA A 143 -3.69 5.92 -9.19
CA ALA A 143 -4.81 6.58 -9.87
C ALA A 143 -4.37 7.22 -11.21
N GLU A 144 -3.12 7.66 -11.31
CA GLU A 144 -2.54 8.16 -12.57
C GLU A 144 -2.42 7.06 -13.65
N LEU A 145 -2.27 5.79 -13.23
CA LEU A 145 -2.21 4.65 -14.13
C LEU A 145 -3.60 4.18 -14.57
N ALA A 146 -4.57 4.20 -13.65
CA ALA A 146 -5.96 3.85 -13.90
C ALA A 146 -6.90 4.37 -12.79
N PRO A 147 -8.15 4.73 -13.12
CA PRO A 147 -9.08 5.29 -12.13
C PRO A 147 -9.69 4.26 -11.16
N ASP A 148 -9.77 2.99 -11.56
CA ASP A 148 -10.30 1.90 -10.72
C ASP A 148 -9.16 1.10 -10.09
N GLN A 149 -9.27 0.80 -8.80
CA GLN A 149 -8.21 0.23 -7.99
C GLN A 149 -8.71 -0.92 -7.14
N VAL A 150 -8.06 -2.08 -7.26
CA VAL A 150 -8.23 -3.23 -6.38
C VAL A 150 -6.91 -3.53 -5.70
N THR A 151 -6.91 -3.67 -4.38
CA THR A 151 -5.72 -4.07 -3.60
C THR A 151 -6.00 -5.40 -2.91
N ILE A 152 -5.13 -6.39 -3.14
CA ILE A 152 -5.21 -7.74 -2.58
C ILE A 152 -4.22 -7.84 -1.42
N LEU A 153 -4.71 -8.01 -0.19
CA LEU A 153 -3.87 -8.05 1.01
C LEU A 153 -4.27 -9.18 1.96
N PRO A 154 -3.36 -9.67 2.81
CA PRO A 154 -3.72 -10.52 3.92
C PRO A 154 -4.71 -9.85 4.89
N ASP A 155 -5.53 -10.64 5.58
CA ASP A 155 -6.54 -10.17 6.55
C ASP A 155 -5.96 -9.30 7.67
N THR A 156 -4.70 -9.50 8.04
CA THR A 156 -4.01 -8.66 9.04
C THR A 156 -3.97 -7.17 8.67
N TYR A 157 -4.04 -6.80 7.39
CA TYR A 157 -4.08 -5.40 6.95
C TYR A 157 -5.46 -4.74 7.08
N GLN A 158 -6.53 -5.47 7.43
CA GLN A 158 -7.89 -4.91 7.50
C GLN A 158 -7.98 -3.64 8.36
N LYS A 159 -7.28 -3.60 9.51
CA LYS A 159 -7.27 -2.41 10.39
C LYS A 159 -6.62 -1.20 9.71
N GLN A 160 -5.52 -1.41 8.99
CA GLN A 160 -4.84 -0.34 8.25
C GLN A 160 -5.73 0.19 7.13
N GLN A 161 -6.38 -0.71 6.38
CA GLN A 161 -7.28 -0.33 5.30
C GLN A 161 -8.57 0.33 5.80
N GLY A 162 -9.07 -0.04 6.99
CA GLY A 162 -10.13 0.70 7.66
C GLY A 162 -9.75 2.15 7.98
N ASN A 163 -8.52 2.39 8.44
CA ASN A 163 -8.02 3.75 8.64
C ASN A 163 -7.86 4.50 7.31
N LEU A 164 -7.37 3.83 6.25
CA LEU A 164 -7.27 4.43 4.91
C LEU A 164 -8.65 4.84 4.39
N ALA A 165 -9.67 4.02 4.55
CA ALA A 165 -11.04 4.35 4.16
C ALA A 165 -11.55 5.62 4.87
N VAL A 166 -11.24 5.79 6.16
CA VAL A 166 -11.56 7.03 6.91
C VAL A 166 -10.81 8.24 6.34
N VAL A 167 -9.55 8.07 5.94
CA VAL A 167 -8.76 9.12 5.29
C VAL A 167 -9.39 9.50 3.94
N LEU A 168 -9.72 8.53 3.10
CA LEU A 168 -10.35 8.75 1.78
C LEU A 168 -11.75 9.37 1.87
N GLY A 169 -12.48 9.11 2.97
CA GLY A 169 -13.74 9.80 3.25
C GLY A 169 -13.59 11.30 3.50
N LYS A 170 -12.36 11.80 3.70
CA LYS A 170 -12.07 13.22 3.94
C LYS A 170 -11.12 13.86 2.94
N LEU A 171 -10.14 13.10 2.43
CA LEU A 171 -9.13 13.55 1.48
C LEU A 171 -9.46 13.00 0.09
N VAL A 172 -9.51 13.89 -0.90
CA VAL A 172 -9.81 13.52 -2.29
C VAL A 172 -8.53 13.17 -3.02
N ILE A 173 -8.51 12.03 -3.69
CA ILE A 173 -7.49 11.68 -4.67
C ILE A 173 -8.04 12.03 -6.05
N PRO A 174 -7.43 12.99 -6.79
CA PRO A 174 -7.84 13.28 -8.16
C PRO A 174 -7.79 12.02 -9.01
N THR A 175 -8.74 11.87 -9.94
CA THR A 175 -8.84 10.75 -10.90
C THR A 175 -9.20 9.37 -10.33
N LEU A 176 -9.17 9.18 -9.01
CA LEU A 176 -9.65 7.95 -8.39
C LEU A 176 -11.17 7.86 -8.53
N ALA A 177 -11.66 6.86 -9.27
CA ALA A 177 -13.08 6.59 -9.44
C ALA A 177 -13.58 5.56 -8.42
N SER A 178 -12.82 4.48 -8.21
CA SER A 178 -13.16 3.44 -7.26
C SER A 178 -11.92 2.85 -6.60
N TYR A 179 -12.08 2.42 -5.34
CA TYR A 179 -11.07 1.71 -4.58
C TYR A 179 -11.72 0.59 -3.77
N GLU A 180 -11.18 -0.61 -3.91
CA GLU A 180 -11.59 -1.82 -3.21
C GLU A 180 -10.37 -2.52 -2.62
N ALA A 181 -10.48 -2.97 -1.37
CA ALA A 181 -9.52 -3.86 -0.74
C ALA A 181 -10.16 -5.24 -0.58
N GLN A 182 -9.54 -6.27 -1.16
CA GLN A 182 -9.94 -7.67 -0.99
C GLN A 182 -8.93 -8.35 -0.07
N TYR A 183 -9.45 -9.18 0.84
CA TYR A 183 -8.63 -9.82 1.86
C TYR A 183 -8.61 -11.33 1.71
N TYR A 184 -7.50 -11.94 2.13
CA TYR A 184 -7.36 -13.39 2.20
C TYR A 184 -6.63 -13.81 3.47
N SER A 185 -6.92 -15.03 3.93
CA SER A 185 -6.18 -15.67 5.00
C SER A 185 -5.23 -16.73 4.44
N LEU A 186 -4.07 -16.92 5.05
CA LEU A 186 -3.22 -18.07 4.77
C LEU A 186 -3.84 -19.40 5.23
N ASN A 187 -4.62 -19.38 6.32
CA ASN A 187 -5.13 -20.57 7.00
C ASN A 187 -6.58 -20.94 6.63
N GLY A 188 -7.20 -20.24 5.68
CA GLY A 188 -8.62 -20.43 5.33
C GLY A 188 -8.88 -20.43 3.82
N GLU A 189 -9.97 -21.12 3.44
CA GLU A 189 -10.60 -21.03 2.12
C GLU A 189 -11.15 -19.61 1.87
N VAL A 190 -11.06 -19.15 0.62
CA VAL A 190 -11.47 -17.81 0.17
C VAL A 190 -12.92 -17.53 0.60
N GLN A 191 -13.13 -16.47 1.40
CA GLN A 191 -14.48 -15.95 1.64
C GLN A 191 -14.79 -14.90 0.57
N ILE A 192 -15.77 -15.22 -0.28
CA ILE A 192 -16.39 -14.32 -1.27
C ILE A 192 -17.61 -13.66 -0.61
#